data_AF-A0A3B9A565-F1
#
_entry.id   AF-A0A3B9A565-F1
#
_cell.length_a   1.000
_cell.length_b   1.000
_cell.length_c   1.000
_cell.angle_alpha   90.00
_cell.angle_beta   90.00
_cell.angle_gamma   90.00
#
_symmetry.space_group_name_H-M   'P 1'
#
loop_
_entity.id
_entity.type
_entity.pdbx_description
1 polymer ?
#
loop_
_entity_poly.entity_id
_entity_poly.type
_entity_poly.pdbx_seq_one_letter_code
_entity_poly.pdbx_strand_id
1 'polypeptide(L)'
;MSAGSSLPYRLRPNKAVDRELFLSLLARLAPALALEGHHYIGLGGPFLEDFRLVHARLGIVHMTCVEVEEEVHKRQLFNRPIASVECVHSSLEDYLDGHDFDQPVVVWFDYTEPRPVTEQIGRFARTVGEVPLYSVLRITLNANPGSLGKPTENLSAEALWIWRLEKFRSRLGTLFPSDLTAAGMETKTYGPSVLRALYLAVEKEVLSYAGRKVVWALSTHYADGQPMVTAALIVCAADDKLVESLVQRWCFYSPPEHPLCIDLPALSSLERLTMESNTNARERLGFQLPESKLGEDPFEVFEKFYRIYPHFSRVEL
;
A
#
# COMPACT_ATOMS: atom_id res chain seq x y z
N MET A 1 6.19 17.93 -13.14
CA MET A 1 5.25 18.33 -12.07
C MET A 1 5.37 17.28 -10.99
N SER A 2 5.86 17.65 -9.81
CA SER A 2 6.26 16.74 -8.73
C SER A 2 5.15 15.73 -8.39
N ALA A 3 5.37 14.46 -8.72
CA ALA A 3 4.51 13.36 -8.32
C ALA A 3 4.80 13.03 -6.85
N GLY A 4 4.02 13.58 -5.94
CA GLY A 4 4.10 13.29 -4.50
C GLY A 4 3.89 14.47 -3.55
N SER A 5 3.87 15.72 -4.03
CA SER A 5 3.94 16.89 -3.14
C SER A 5 2.62 17.56 -2.72
N SER A 6 1.44 17.16 -3.21
CA SER A 6 0.30 18.10 -3.15
C SER A 6 -0.62 17.99 -1.93
N LEU A 7 -0.54 16.95 -1.10
CA LEU A 7 -1.38 16.83 0.10
C LEU A 7 -0.55 16.51 1.37
N PRO A 8 -0.51 17.42 2.35
CA PRO A 8 0.05 17.13 3.67
C PRO A 8 -0.49 15.82 4.26
N TYR A 9 0.34 15.04 4.96
CA TYR A 9 -0.05 13.77 5.59
C TYR A 9 -1.33 13.85 6.43
N ARG A 10 -1.56 15.00 7.09
CA ARG A 10 -2.77 15.25 7.90
C ARG A 10 -4.08 15.27 7.10
N LEU A 11 -3.98 15.39 5.77
CA LEU A 11 -5.11 15.37 4.85
C LEU A 11 -5.28 14.01 4.16
N ARG A 12 -4.55 12.98 4.61
CA ARG A 12 -4.55 11.64 4.03
C ARG A 12 -4.95 10.57 5.06
N PRO A 13 -6.17 10.65 5.61
CA PRO A 13 -6.60 9.75 6.68
C PRO A 13 -6.61 8.28 6.24
N ASN A 14 -6.93 7.99 4.98
CA ASN A 14 -6.96 6.60 4.51
C ASN A 14 -5.55 6.02 4.37
N LYS A 15 -4.58 6.77 3.83
CA LYS A 15 -3.16 6.36 3.84
C LYS A 15 -2.61 6.20 5.26
N ALA A 16 -3.09 6.97 6.23
CA ALA A 16 -2.70 6.79 7.63
C ALA A 16 -3.18 5.44 8.18
N VAL A 17 -4.44 5.07 7.95
CA VAL A 17 -4.97 3.75 8.34
C VAL A 17 -4.26 2.61 7.61
N ASP A 18 -4.01 2.74 6.31
CA ASP A 18 -3.26 1.78 5.51
C ASP A 18 -1.85 1.50 6.09
N ARG A 19 -1.14 2.57 6.47
CA ARG A 19 0.16 2.47 7.16
C ARG A 19 0.05 1.78 8.52
N GLU A 20 -0.94 2.15 9.33
CA GLU A 20 -1.15 1.53 10.65
C GLU A 20 -1.47 0.03 10.53
N LEU A 21 -2.23 -0.37 9.51
CA LEU A 21 -2.46 -1.79 9.19
C LEU A 21 -1.15 -2.50 8.85
N PHE A 22 -0.30 -1.90 8.02
CA PHE A 22 1.00 -2.50 7.70
C PHE A 22 1.92 -2.61 8.92
N LEU A 23 2.01 -1.56 9.74
CA LEU A 23 2.76 -1.60 11.00
C LEU A 23 2.21 -2.65 11.97
N SER A 24 0.88 -2.83 12.03
CA SER A 24 0.25 -3.88 12.83
C SER A 24 0.56 -5.28 12.29
N LEU A 25 0.65 -5.46 10.96
CA LEU A 25 1.08 -6.72 10.36
C LEU A 25 2.54 -7.02 10.76
N LEU A 26 3.44 -6.05 10.60
CA LEU A 26 4.84 -6.21 10.99
C LEU A 26 4.98 -6.53 12.48
N ALA A 27 4.29 -5.80 13.36
CA ALA A 27 4.32 -6.05 14.80
C ALA A 27 3.83 -7.47 15.16
N ARG A 28 2.86 -8.00 14.41
CA ARG A 28 2.39 -9.38 14.58
C ARG A 28 3.42 -10.42 14.14
N LEU A 29 4.19 -10.13 13.09
CA LEU A 29 5.23 -11.01 12.54
C LEU A 29 6.57 -10.89 13.30
N ALA A 30 6.78 -9.78 14.02
CA ALA A 30 8.05 -9.44 14.65
C ALA A 30 8.66 -10.57 15.50
N PRO A 31 7.92 -11.27 16.38
CA PRO A 31 8.51 -12.34 17.19
C PRO A 31 8.90 -13.58 16.37
N ALA A 32 8.17 -13.87 15.30
CA ALA A 32 8.39 -15.07 14.48
C ALA A 32 9.52 -14.87 13.47
N LEU A 33 9.68 -13.65 12.95
CA LEU A 33 10.66 -13.32 11.93
C LEU A 33 11.90 -12.59 12.49
N ALA A 34 11.94 -12.27 13.78
CA ALA A 34 12.97 -11.43 14.39
C ALA A 34 13.16 -10.11 13.61
N LEU A 35 12.06 -9.39 13.36
CA LEU A 35 12.04 -8.21 12.48
C LEU A 35 13.01 -7.10 12.90
N GLU A 36 13.38 -6.99 14.18
CA GLU A 36 14.36 -6.02 14.69
C GLU A 36 15.70 -6.09 13.93
N GLY A 37 16.09 -7.30 13.49
CA GLY A 37 17.32 -7.54 12.72
C GLY A 37 17.15 -7.36 11.20
N HIS A 38 15.99 -6.94 10.71
CA HIS A 38 15.79 -6.71 9.27
C HIS A 38 16.36 -5.37 8.81
N HIS A 39 16.65 -5.27 7.51
CA HIS A 39 16.92 -4.00 6.83
C HIS A 39 15.62 -3.39 6.30
N TYR A 40 15.25 -2.19 6.74
CA TYR A 40 14.12 -1.48 6.14
C TYR A 40 14.55 -0.60 4.96
N ILE A 41 14.01 -0.83 3.78
CA ILE A 41 14.28 -0.06 2.56
C ILE A 41 12.97 0.55 2.07
N GLY A 42 12.94 1.86 1.81
CA GLY A 42 11.72 2.49 1.30
C GLY A 42 11.85 3.94 0.87
N LEU A 43 10.71 4.54 0.56
CA LEU A 43 10.57 5.92 0.10
C LEU A 43 9.90 6.75 1.21
N GLY A 44 10.67 7.57 1.92
CA GLY A 44 10.19 8.24 3.14
C GLY A 44 9.65 9.66 2.93
N GLY A 45 9.73 10.19 1.70
CA GLY A 45 9.45 11.61 1.42
C GLY A 45 10.32 12.55 2.27
N PRO A 46 10.00 13.85 2.37
CA PRO A 46 10.88 14.81 3.04
C PRO A 46 10.95 14.68 4.57
N PHE A 47 10.03 13.93 5.18
CA PHE A 47 9.84 13.86 6.63
C PHE A 47 10.13 12.50 7.24
N LEU A 48 10.36 11.46 6.43
CA LEU A 48 10.73 10.12 6.90
C LEU A 48 9.75 9.53 7.93
N GLU A 49 8.45 9.85 7.79
CA GLU A 49 7.43 9.47 8.78
C GLU A 49 7.32 7.95 8.94
N ASP A 50 7.37 7.23 7.82
CA ASP A 50 7.30 5.77 7.79
C ASP A 50 8.51 5.17 8.52
N PHE A 51 9.71 5.74 8.33
CA PHE A 51 10.93 5.32 9.00
C PHE A 51 10.85 5.55 10.51
N ARG A 52 10.35 6.72 10.93
CA ARG A 52 10.14 7.05 12.34
C ARG A 52 9.21 6.04 13.01
N LEU A 53 8.11 5.69 12.35
CA LEU A 53 7.10 4.76 12.88
C LEU A 53 7.60 3.31 12.91
N VAL A 54 8.27 2.86 11.85
CA VAL A 54 8.88 1.52 11.77
C VAL A 54 9.91 1.36 12.89
N HIS A 55 10.84 2.31 13.05
CA HIS A 55 11.83 2.26 14.12
C HIS A 55 11.15 2.24 15.50
N ALA A 56 10.26 3.19 15.78
CA ALA A 56 9.64 3.34 17.09
C ALA A 56 8.80 2.12 17.52
N ARG A 57 8.18 1.41 16.56
CA ARG A 57 7.29 0.28 16.87
C ARG A 57 7.96 -1.09 16.79
N LEU A 58 8.99 -1.24 15.96
CA LEU A 58 9.60 -2.55 15.67
C LEU A 58 11.07 -2.65 16.11
N GLY A 59 11.69 -1.53 16.49
CA GLY A 59 13.10 -1.50 16.88
C GLY A 59 14.08 -1.62 15.70
N ILE A 60 13.62 -1.65 14.45
CA ILE A 60 14.49 -1.76 13.28
C ILE A 60 15.44 -0.56 13.24
N VAL A 61 16.75 -0.83 13.27
CA VAL A 61 17.80 0.20 13.28
C VAL A 61 18.44 0.39 11.91
N HIS A 62 18.62 -0.69 11.16
CA HIS A 62 19.24 -0.64 9.83
C HIS A 62 18.18 -0.24 8.79
N MET A 63 18.27 0.99 8.29
CA MET A 63 17.24 1.57 7.42
C MET A 63 17.86 2.42 6.32
N THR A 64 17.39 2.26 5.09
CA THR A 64 17.80 3.05 3.93
C THR A 64 16.59 3.71 3.26
N CYS A 65 16.59 5.03 3.23
CA CYS A 65 15.65 5.84 2.48
C CYS A 65 16.25 6.24 1.15
N VAL A 66 15.57 5.89 0.06
CA VAL A 66 15.98 6.23 -1.30
C VAL A 66 15.11 7.39 -1.81
N GLU A 67 15.72 8.35 -2.51
CA GLU A 67 15.03 9.53 -3.05
C GLU A 67 15.71 10.00 -4.33
N VAL A 68 14.93 10.37 -5.34
CA VAL A 68 15.42 10.87 -6.64
C VAL A 68 15.49 12.40 -6.67
N GLU A 69 14.60 13.09 -5.94
CA GLU A 69 14.50 14.54 -5.93
C GLU A 69 15.49 15.16 -4.94
N GLU A 70 16.47 15.90 -5.45
CA GLU A 70 17.59 16.46 -4.67
C GLU A 70 17.11 17.31 -3.48
N GLU A 71 16.10 18.16 -3.67
CA GLU A 71 15.57 19.01 -2.60
C GLU A 71 14.82 18.21 -1.53
N VAL A 72 14.18 17.10 -1.90
CA VAL A 72 13.54 16.20 -0.93
C VAL A 72 14.62 15.46 -0.16
N HIS A 73 15.68 15.00 -0.83
CA HIS A 73 16.82 14.35 -0.22
C HIS A 73 17.53 15.24 0.81
N LYS A 74 17.77 16.53 0.50
CA LYS A 74 18.31 17.51 1.47
C LYS A 74 17.43 17.62 2.71
N ARG A 75 16.10 17.59 2.55
CA ARG A 75 15.14 17.63 3.66
C ARG A 75 15.12 16.32 4.45
N GLN A 76 15.31 15.17 3.80
CA GLN A 76 15.47 13.89 4.48
C GLN A 76 16.68 13.91 5.41
N LEU A 77 17.84 14.35 4.92
CA LEU A 77 19.06 14.45 5.72
C LEU A 77 18.88 15.29 6.98
N PHE A 78 18.09 16.36 6.90
CA PHE A 78 17.72 17.22 8.03
C PHE A 78 16.70 16.54 8.97
N ASN A 79 15.68 15.88 8.43
CA ASN A 79 14.58 15.26 9.20
C ASN A 79 14.86 13.81 9.63
N ARG A 80 16.11 13.32 9.54
CA ARG A 80 16.45 11.93 9.92
C ARG A 80 15.95 11.62 11.33
N PRO A 81 15.05 10.62 11.51
CA PRO A 81 14.45 10.35 12.81
C PRO A 81 15.46 9.73 13.77
N ILE A 82 16.45 9.02 13.25
CA ILE A 82 17.57 8.43 13.98
C ILE A 82 18.84 8.50 13.12
N ALA A 83 20.01 8.46 13.77
CA ALA A 83 21.29 8.57 13.10
C ALA A 83 21.58 7.41 12.12
N SER A 84 21.00 6.23 12.34
CA SER A 84 21.23 5.03 11.53
C SER A 84 20.40 4.99 10.24
N VAL A 85 19.49 5.92 10.01
CA VAL A 85 18.80 6.04 8.71
C VAL A 85 19.78 6.60 7.70
N GLU A 86 20.15 5.77 6.74
CA GLU A 86 20.88 6.20 5.56
C GLU A 86 19.90 6.83 4.57
N CYS A 87 20.22 8.02 4.06
CA CYS A 87 19.48 8.63 2.97
C CYS A 87 20.36 8.57 1.73
N VAL A 88 19.86 7.99 0.64
CA VAL A 88 20.59 7.79 -0.61
C VAL A 88 19.88 8.56 -1.72
N HIS A 89 20.63 9.41 -2.44
CA HIS A 89 20.13 10.11 -3.62
C HIS A 89 20.28 9.21 -4.85
N SER A 90 19.24 8.44 -5.15
CA SER A 90 19.19 7.43 -6.21
C SER A 90 17.73 7.11 -6.57
N SER A 91 17.49 6.45 -7.70
CA SER A 91 16.23 5.73 -7.89
C SER A 91 16.19 4.46 -7.03
N LEU A 92 14.98 4.00 -6.68
CA LEU A 92 14.80 2.74 -5.95
C LEU A 92 15.29 1.56 -6.80
N GLU A 93 15.05 1.63 -8.11
CA GLU A 93 15.47 0.66 -9.10
C GLU A 93 16.99 0.51 -9.10
N ASP A 94 17.73 1.62 -9.29
CA ASP A 94 19.19 1.63 -9.31
C ASP A 94 19.78 1.18 -7.96
N TYR A 95 19.18 1.61 -6.84
CA TYR A 95 19.63 1.20 -5.51
C TYR A 95 19.52 -0.32 -5.34
N LEU A 96 18.36 -0.89 -5.65
CA LEU A 96 18.12 -2.32 -5.51
C LEU A 96 18.93 -3.16 -6.52
N ASP A 97 19.22 -2.65 -7.73
CA ASP A 97 20.06 -3.35 -8.72
C ASP A 97 21.55 -3.34 -8.33
N GLY A 98 22.00 -2.34 -7.57
CA GLY A 98 23.37 -2.21 -7.08
C GLY A 98 23.60 -2.77 -5.68
N HIS A 99 22.60 -3.42 -5.07
CA HIS A 99 22.65 -3.83 -3.67
C HIS A 99 22.39 -5.33 -3.50
N ASP A 100 23.34 -6.01 -2.86
CA ASP A 100 23.17 -7.40 -2.44
C ASP A 100 22.50 -7.45 -1.06
N PHE A 101 21.50 -8.30 -0.91
CA PHE A 101 20.82 -8.50 0.37
C PHE A 101 21.55 -9.56 1.22
N ASP A 102 22.25 -9.14 2.26
CA ASP A 102 22.97 -10.00 3.19
C ASP A 102 22.11 -10.50 4.37
N GLN A 103 20.96 -9.86 4.60
CA GLN A 103 20.00 -10.18 5.65
C GLN A 103 18.56 -9.97 5.17
N PRO A 104 17.56 -10.59 5.83
CA PRO A 104 16.15 -10.36 5.48
C PRO A 104 15.76 -8.88 5.52
N VAL A 105 14.93 -8.48 4.58
CA VAL A 105 14.58 -7.07 4.36
C VAL A 105 13.09 -6.81 4.50
N VAL A 106 12.74 -5.57 4.83
CA VAL A 106 11.40 -5.03 4.65
C VAL A 106 11.50 -3.95 3.57
N VAL A 107 10.99 -4.23 2.37
CA VAL A 107 11.03 -3.26 1.25
C VAL A 107 9.64 -2.71 0.99
N TRP A 108 9.50 -1.38 1.03
CA TRP A 108 8.26 -0.70 0.65
C TRP A 108 8.43 0.11 -0.64
N PHE A 109 7.92 -0.44 -1.73
CA PHE A 109 7.75 0.18 -3.04
C PHE A 109 6.55 1.17 -3.03
N ASP A 110 6.70 2.37 -2.46
CA ASP A 110 5.63 3.39 -2.41
C ASP A 110 5.48 4.14 -3.75
N TYR A 111 5.12 3.42 -4.82
CA TYR A 111 4.99 4.01 -6.15
C TYR A 111 3.73 4.88 -6.26
N THR A 112 3.95 6.18 -6.39
CA THR A 112 2.85 7.15 -6.56
C THR A 112 2.57 7.46 -8.04
N GLU A 113 3.54 7.24 -8.92
CA GLU A 113 3.43 7.55 -10.34
C GLU A 113 2.59 6.52 -11.11
N PRO A 114 1.61 6.96 -11.92
CA PRO A 114 0.68 6.04 -12.59
C PRO A 114 1.21 5.37 -13.87
N ARG A 115 2.26 5.92 -14.49
CA ARG A 115 2.61 5.56 -15.88
C ARG A 115 3.44 4.28 -16.00
N PRO A 116 4.40 3.96 -15.11
CA PRO A 116 5.20 2.75 -15.25
C PRO A 116 4.59 1.54 -14.50
N VAL A 117 3.25 1.37 -14.49
CA VAL A 117 2.59 0.29 -13.70
C VAL A 117 3.12 -1.12 -14.02
N THR A 118 3.42 -1.40 -15.28
CA THR A 118 3.97 -2.69 -15.72
C THR A 118 5.39 -2.91 -15.21
N GLU A 119 6.22 -1.87 -15.24
CA GLU A 119 7.60 -1.90 -14.74
C GLU A 119 7.62 -2.01 -13.22
N GLN A 120 6.73 -1.28 -12.53
CA GLN A 120 6.55 -1.33 -11.07
C GLN A 120 6.13 -2.73 -10.61
N ILE A 121 5.13 -3.34 -11.26
CA ILE A 121 4.70 -4.72 -10.97
C ILE A 121 5.83 -5.70 -11.28
N GLY A 122 6.48 -5.55 -12.44
CA GLY A 122 7.58 -6.42 -12.86
C GLY A 122 8.76 -6.38 -11.89
N ARG A 123 9.16 -5.18 -11.44
CA ARG A 123 10.21 -4.99 -10.45
C ARG A 123 9.85 -5.67 -9.14
N PHE A 124 8.65 -5.39 -8.61
CA PHE A 124 8.20 -6.00 -7.36
C PHE A 124 8.15 -7.53 -7.43
N ALA A 125 7.67 -8.09 -8.55
CA ALA A 125 7.64 -9.53 -8.75
C ALA A 125 9.06 -10.12 -8.71
N ARG A 126 10.00 -9.59 -9.51
CA ARG A 126 11.40 -10.07 -9.54
C ARG A 126 12.06 -10.04 -8.15
N THR A 127 11.79 -9.00 -7.35
CA THR A 127 12.38 -8.85 -6.02
C THR A 127 12.04 -10.03 -5.09
N VAL A 128 10.93 -10.75 -5.30
CA VAL A 128 10.60 -11.97 -4.56
C VAL A 128 11.68 -13.06 -4.70
N GLY A 129 12.32 -13.13 -5.87
CA GLY A 129 13.43 -14.04 -6.15
C GLY A 129 14.79 -13.56 -5.64
N GLU A 130 14.96 -12.24 -5.50
CA GLU A 130 16.23 -11.59 -5.16
C GLU A 130 16.48 -11.55 -3.64
N VAL A 131 15.43 -11.31 -2.84
CA VAL A 131 15.58 -11.11 -1.39
C VAL A 131 15.79 -12.42 -0.61
N PRO A 132 16.36 -12.38 0.60
CA PRO A 132 16.46 -13.55 1.47
C PRO A 132 15.08 -14.03 1.94
N LEU A 133 15.01 -15.28 2.38
CA LEU A 133 13.81 -15.81 3.04
C LEU A 133 13.44 -14.95 4.25
N TYR A 134 12.15 -14.92 4.53
CA TYR A 134 11.48 -14.15 5.58
C TYR A 134 11.47 -12.64 5.36
N SER A 135 11.91 -12.16 4.19
CA SER A 135 11.75 -10.77 3.79
C SER A 135 10.27 -10.41 3.58
N VAL A 136 9.90 -9.19 3.96
CA VAL A 136 8.56 -8.62 3.77
C VAL A 136 8.61 -7.60 2.64
N LEU A 137 7.79 -7.79 1.61
CA LEU A 137 7.70 -6.86 0.49
C LEU A 137 6.32 -6.19 0.52
N ARG A 138 6.29 -4.88 0.34
CA ARG A 138 5.07 -4.08 0.23
C ARG A 138 5.14 -3.18 -0.98
N ILE A 139 4.06 -3.09 -1.73
CA ILE A 139 3.93 -2.16 -2.85
C ILE A 139 2.69 -1.28 -2.69
N THR A 140 2.80 -0.04 -3.12
CA THR A 140 1.69 0.87 -3.35
C THR A 140 1.65 1.21 -4.84
N LEU A 141 0.48 1.14 -5.46
CA LEU A 141 0.28 1.41 -6.88
C LEU A 141 -0.87 2.38 -7.08
N ASN A 142 -0.77 3.14 -8.16
CA ASN A 142 -1.86 3.99 -8.61
C ASN A 142 -3.07 3.15 -9.07
N ALA A 143 -4.24 3.41 -8.51
CA ALA A 143 -5.49 2.73 -8.86
C ALA A 143 -6.53 3.70 -9.44
N ASN A 144 -6.09 4.79 -10.05
CA ASN A 144 -7.01 5.72 -10.71
C ASN A 144 -7.23 5.33 -12.17
N PRO A 145 -8.44 4.94 -12.60
CA PRO A 145 -8.68 4.59 -14.00
C PRO A 145 -8.54 5.79 -14.94
N GLY A 146 -8.63 7.03 -14.43
CA GLY A 146 -8.31 8.24 -15.20
C GLY A 146 -6.85 8.33 -15.64
N SER A 147 -5.96 7.57 -15.00
CA SER A 147 -4.55 7.51 -15.39
C SER A 147 -4.30 6.76 -16.70
N LEU A 148 -5.28 5.98 -17.18
CA LEU A 148 -5.26 5.29 -18.47
C LEU A 148 -5.35 6.25 -19.67
N GLY A 149 -5.67 7.51 -19.41
CA GLY A 149 -5.80 8.58 -20.39
C GLY A 149 -7.26 9.02 -20.54
N LYS A 150 -7.50 9.89 -21.52
CA LYS A 150 -8.83 10.37 -21.89
C LYS A 150 -9.09 10.06 -23.36
N PRO A 151 -10.26 9.52 -23.72
CA PRO A 151 -10.66 9.40 -25.12
C PRO A 151 -10.79 10.79 -25.76
N THR A 152 -10.63 10.85 -27.08
CA THR A 152 -10.82 12.08 -27.88
C THR A 152 -12.28 12.50 -27.98
N GLU A 153 -13.19 11.54 -27.91
CA GLU A 153 -14.63 11.74 -27.96
C GLU A 153 -15.27 11.54 -26.58
N ASN A 154 -16.43 12.15 -26.35
CA ASN A 154 -17.21 11.90 -25.15
C ASN A 154 -17.95 10.57 -25.27
N LEU A 155 -17.49 9.57 -24.53
CA LEU A 155 -18.05 8.21 -24.51
C LEU A 155 -19.12 8.06 -23.42
N SER A 156 -20.05 7.11 -23.60
CA SER A 156 -20.90 6.62 -22.50
C SER A 156 -20.04 5.96 -21.41
N ALA A 157 -20.62 5.67 -20.25
CA ALA A 157 -19.89 5.00 -19.16
C ALA A 157 -19.36 3.63 -19.60
N GLU A 158 -20.19 2.82 -20.26
CA GLU A 158 -19.83 1.47 -20.72
C GLU A 158 -18.75 1.53 -21.81
N ALA A 159 -18.89 2.44 -22.78
CA ALA A 159 -17.90 2.62 -23.84
C ALA A 159 -16.56 3.12 -23.29
N LEU A 160 -16.58 4.00 -22.28
CA LEU A 160 -15.38 4.45 -21.58
C LEU A 160 -14.66 3.30 -20.87
N TRP A 161 -15.40 2.39 -20.24
CA TRP A 161 -14.83 1.23 -19.55
C TRP A 161 -14.19 0.23 -20.52
N ILE A 162 -14.82 -0.02 -21.67
CA ILE A 162 -14.23 -0.85 -22.73
C ILE A 162 -12.93 -0.23 -23.23
N TRP A 163 -12.93 1.08 -23.55
CA TRP A 163 -11.74 1.79 -23.98
C TRP A 163 -10.61 1.73 -22.94
N ARG A 164 -10.96 1.89 -21.65
CA ARG A 164 -9.99 1.76 -20.55
C ARG A 164 -9.41 0.35 -20.44
N LEU A 165 -10.23 -0.69 -20.63
CA LEU A 165 -9.77 -2.07 -20.60
C LEU A 165 -8.71 -2.32 -21.67
N GLU A 166 -8.93 -1.81 -22.88
CA GLU A 166 -7.96 -1.90 -23.97
C GLU A 166 -6.66 -1.16 -23.65
N LYS A 167 -6.74 0.06 -23.09
CA LYS A 167 -5.56 0.79 -22.64
C LYS A 167 -4.81 0.07 -21.53
N PHE A 168 -5.53 -0.51 -20.58
CA PHE A 168 -4.93 -1.27 -19.49
C PHE A 168 -4.25 -2.54 -20.01
N ARG A 169 -4.90 -3.27 -20.91
CA ARG A 169 -4.31 -4.42 -21.64
C ARG A 169 -3.05 -4.04 -22.39
N SER A 170 -3.10 -2.94 -23.14
CA SER A 170 -1.93 -2.45 -23.89
C SER A 170 -0.77 -2.07 -22.97
N ARG A 171 -1.04 -1.51 -21.78
CA ARG A 171 0.01 -1.16 -20.82
C ARG A 171 0.63 -2.39 -20.18
N LEU A 172 -0.19 -3.30 -19.64
CA LEU A 172 0.28 -4.49 -18.94
C LEU A 172 0.94 -5.52 -19.87
N GLY A 173 0.58 -5.53 -21.15
CA GLY A 173 1.13 -6.47 -22.12
C GLY A 173 0.91 -7.91 -21.67
N THR A 174 2.00 -8.64 -21.45
CA THR A 174 1.99 -10.06 -21.05
C THR A 174 1.51 -10.28 -19.61
N LEU A 175 1.46 -9.24 -18.77
CA LEU A 175 0.95 -9.31 -17.40
C LEU A 175 -0.57 -9.14 -17.30
N PHE A 176 -1.27 -8.90 -18.42
CA PHE A 176 -2.70 -8.65 -18.39
C PHE A 176 -3.50 -9.92 -18.02
N PRO A 177 -4.34 -9.90 -16.97
CA PRO A 177 -5.20 -11.02 -16.62
C PRO A 177 -6.33 -11.23 -17.64
N SER A 178 -6.47 -12.45 -18.18
CA SER A 178 -7.43 -12.76 -19.24
C SER A 178 -8.91 -12.70 -18.79
N ASP A 179 -9.16 -12.80 -17.50
CA ASP A 179 -10.47 -12.78 -16.85
C ASP A 179 -11.04 -11.37 -16.60
N LEU A 180 -10.25 -10.31 -16.83
CA LEU A 180 -10.74 -8.94 -16.65
C LEU A 180 -11.71 -8.51 -17.74
N THR A 181 -12.79 -7.86 -17.30
CA THR A 181 -13.83 -7.29 -18.16
C THR A 181 -13.89 -5.77 -18.01
N ALA A 182 -14.69 -5.12 -18.86
CA ALA A 182 -14.88 -3.66 -18.81
C ALA A 182 -15.39 -3.19 -17.43
N ALA A 183 -16.22 -3.99 -16.76
CA ALA A 183 -16.72 -3.69 -15.42
C ALA A 183 -15.59 -3.53 -14.37
N GLY A 184 -14.42 -4.12 -14.63
CA GLY A 184 -13.22 -3.93 -13.80
C GLY A 184 -12.58 -2.54 -13.92
N MET A 185 -13.00 -1.70 -14.88
CA MET A 185 -12.39 -0.39 -15.14
C MET A 185 -13.16 0.79 -14.53
N GLU A 186 -14.15 0.49 -13.69
CA GLU A 186 -14.84 1.48 -12.86
C GLU A 186 -13.92 1.96 -11.73
N THR A 187 -14.17 3.14 -11.17
CA THR A 187 -13.38 3.71 -10.07
C THR A 187 -13.21 2.75 -8.90
N LYS A 188 -14.28 2.05 -8.49
CA LYS A 188 -14.25 1.12 -7.34
C LYS A 188 -13.63 -0.25 -7.66
N THR A 189 -13.65 -0.68 -8.91
CA THR A 189 -13.18 -2.02 -9.34
C THR A 189 -11.81 -2.01 -10.03
N TYR A 190 -11.30 -0.83 -10.42
CA TYR A 190 -9.99 -0.72 -11.07
C TYR A 190 -8.83 -1.04 -10.14
N GLY A 191 -8.90 -0.67 -8.86
CA GLY A 191 -7.93 -1.10 -7.85
C GLY A 191 -7.80 -2.64 -7.78
N PRO A 192 -8.89 -3.38 -7.53
CA PRO A 192 -8.89 -4.85 -7.61
C PRO A 192 -8.33 -5.41 -8.92
N SER A 193 -8.59 -4.74 -10.06
CA SER A 193 -8.03 -5.16 -11.36
C SER A 193 -6.51 -5.01 -11.43
N VAL A 194 -5.95 -3.95 -10.83
CA VAL A 194 -4.49 -3.75 -10.69
C VAL A 194 -3.88 -4.79 -9.75
N LEU A 195 -4.53 -5.06 -8.61
CA LEU A 195 -4.09 -6.10 -7.68
C LEU A 195 -4.13 -7.50 -8.30
N ARG A 196 -5.10 -7.79 -9.17
CA ARG A 196 -5.17 -9.05 -9.91
C ARG A 196 -3.96 -9.23 -10.84
N ALA A 197 -3.56 -8.17 -11.55
CA ALA A 197 -2.36 -8.20 -12.39
C ALA A 197 -1.08 -8.39 -11.57
N LEU A 198 -0.97 -7.69 -10.43
CA LEU A 198 0.13 -7.84 -9.49
C LEU A 198 0.23 -9.28 -8.96
N TYR A 199 -0.89 -9.84 -8.50
CA TYR A 199 -0.97 -11.21 -7.99
C TYR A 199 -0.45 -12.20 -9.02
N LEU A 200 -0.99 -12.19 -10.24
CA LEU A 200 -0.55 -13.12 -11.29
C LEU A 200 0.92 -12.97 -11.67
N ALA A 201 1.45 -11.74 -11.68
CA ALA A 201 2.86 -11.50 -11.97
C ALA A 201 3.77 -12.12 -10.91
N VAL A 202 3.45 -11.92 -9.63
CA VAL A 202 4.19 -12.48 -8.50
C VAL A 202 4.07 -14.00 -8.44
N GLU A 203 2.85 -14.54 -8.53
CA GLU A 203 2.65 -16.00 -8.50
C GLU A 203 3.43 -16.69 -9.63
N LYS A 204 3.42 -16.10 -10.84
CA LYS A 204 4.21 -16.61 -11.96
C LYS A 204 5.72 -16.56 -11.68
N GLU A 205 6.21 -15.47 -11.09
CA GLU A 205 7.63 -15.31 -10.78
C GLU A 205 8.10 -16.37 -9.78
N VAL A 206 7.32 -16.59 -8.71
CA VAL A 206 7.63 -17.55 -7.63
C VAL A 206 7.79 -18.98 -8.14
N LEU A 207 7.06 -19.38 -9.20
CA LEU A 207 7.20 -20.71 -9.80
C LEU A 207 8.62 -20.99 -10.30
N SER A 208 9.42 -19.95 -10.58
CA SER A 208 10.83 -20.09 -10.97
C SER A 208 11.75 -20.45 -9.78
N TYR A 209 11.24 -20.43 -8.54
CA TYR A 209 12.00 -20.61 -7.30
C TYR A 209 11.43 -21.74 -6.44
N ALA A 210 11.72 -22.99 -6.79
CA ALA A 210 11.12 -24.19 -6.16
C ALA A 210 11.26 -24.29 -4.62
N GLY A 211 12.28 -23.66 -4.02
CA GLY A 211 12.49 -23.64 -2.56
C GLY A 211 11.72 -22.54 -1.82
N ARG A 212 10.91 -21.74 -2.54
CA ARG A 212 10.25 -20.56 -2.01
C ARG A 212 8.74 -20.63 -2.23
N LYS A 213 8.00 -19.92 -1.39
CA LYS A 213 6.62 -19.52 -1.63
C LYS A 213 6.41 -18.08 -1.17
N VAL A 214 5.32 -17.47 -1.62
CA VAL A 214 4.87 -16.19 -1.08
C VAL A 214 3.65 -16.38 -0.20
N VAL A 215 3.60 -15.63 0.89
CA VAL A 215 2.42 -15.53 1.75
C VAL A 215 1.89 -14.10 1.64
N TRP A 216 0.83 -13.91 0.86
CA TRP A 216 0.09 -12.65 0.85
C TRP A 216 -0.55 -12.40 2.21
N ALA A 217 -0.48 -11.15 2.70
CA ALA A 217 -0.92 -10.85 4.05
C ALA A 217 -1.92 -9.70 4.16
N LEU A 218 -1.69 -8.64 3.39
CA LEU A 218 -2.51 -7.44 3.46
C LEU A 218 -2.57 -6.82 2.08
N SER A 219 -3.76 -6.48 1.64
CA SER A 219 -3.98 -5.61 0.50
C SER A 219 -5.10 -4.64 0.82
N THR A 220 -4.99 -3.44 0.27
CA THR A 220 -5.92 -2.36 0.58
C THR A 220 -6.26 -1.59 -0.68
N HIS A 221 -7.47 -1.05 -0.74
CA HIS A 221 -7.89 -0.08 -1.75
C HIS A 221 -8.39 1.16 -1.02
N TYR A 222 -7.81 2.33 -1.31
CA TYR A 222 -8.15 3.55 -0.59
C TYR A 222 -8.06 4.78 -1.47
N ALA A 223 -8.67 5.89 -1.06
CA ALA A 223 -8.58 7.14 -1.81
C ALA A 223 -8.44 8.38 -0.90
N ASP A 224 -7.32 9.09 -1.05
CA ASP A 224 -7.13 10.44 -0.48
C ASP A 224 -6.98 11.44 -1.64
N GLY A 225 -8.07 11.63 -2.40
CA GLY A 225 -8.10 12.40 -3.64
C GLY A 225 -7.85 11.56 -4.90
N GLN A 226 -6.94 10.58 -4.82
CA GLN A 226 -6.69 9.61 -5.87
C GLN A 226 -6.79 8.18 -5.33
N PRO A 227 -7.51 7.26 -6.01
CA PRO A 227 -7.52 5.86 -5.60
C PRO A 227 -6.14 5.22 -5.76
N MET A 228 -5.73 4.47 -4.75
CA MET A 228 -4.47 3.74 -4.63
C MET A 228 -4.75 2.34 -4.13
N VAL A 229 -3.93 1.37 -4.54
CA VAL A 229 -3.92 0.04 -3.93
C VAL A 229 -2.59 -0.27 -3.29
N THR A 230 -2.61 -1.08 -2.24
CA THR A 230 -1.40 -1.65 -1.66
C THR A 230 -1.51 -3.16 -1.58
N ALA A 231 -0.36 -3.84 -1.59
CA ALA A 231 -0.27 -5.25 -1.26
C ALA A 231 1.03 -5.53 -0.53
N ALA A 232 0.98 -6.43 0.45
CA ALA A 232 2.13 -6.89 1.22
C ALA A 232 2.17 -8.42 1.24
N LEU A 233 3.36 -8.96 1.08
CA LEU A 233 3.65 -10.39 1.13
C LEU A 233 4.92 -10.66 1.93
N ILE A 234 5.08 -11.92 2.32
CA ILE A 234 6.30 -12.44 2.94
C ILE A 234 6.85 -13.53 2.02
N VAL A 235 8.16 -13.48 1.75
CA VAL A 235 8.86 -14.54 1.00
C VAL A 235 9.26 -15.63 2.00
N CYS A 236 8.69 -16.82 1.90
CA CYS A 236 8.93 -17.91 2.84
C CYS A 236 9.59 -19.11 2.19
N ALA A 237 10.18 -19.99 3.00
CA ALA A 237 10.54 -21.33 2.55
C ALA A 237 9.27 -22.09 2.09
N ALA A 238 9.40 -22.93 1.07
CA ALA A 238 8.27 -23.67 0.49
C ALA A 238 7.50 -24.52 1.53
N ASP A 239 8.19 -25.02 2.55
CA ASP A 239 7.64 -25.86 3.62
C ASP A 239 7.20 -25.08 4.88
N ASP A 240 7.43 -23.76 4.93
CA ASP A 240 6.99 -22.94 6.06
C ASP A 240 5.46 -22.96 6.19
N LYS A 241 4.95 -23.19 7.39
CA LYS A 241 3.51 -23.08 7.69
C LYS A 241 3.21 -22.05 8.76
N LEU A 242 4.24 -21.56 9.44
CA LEU A 242 4.09 -20.67 10.58
C LEU A 242 3.60 -19.30 10.15
N VAL A 243 4.21 -18.72 9.12
CA VAL A 243 3.88 -17.35 8.67
C VAL A 243 2.46 -17.30 8.14
N GLU A 244 2.08 -18.26 7.31
CA GLU A 244 0.73 -18.38 6.78
C GLU A 244 -0.32 -18.50 7.89
N SER A 245 -0.07 -19.33 8.90
CA SER A 245 -0.96 -19.46 10.06
C SER A 245 -1.06 -18.18 10.89
N LEU A 246 0.05 -17.45 11.06
CA LEU A 246 0.04 -16.17 11.79
C LEU A 246 -0.78 -15.13 11.03
N VAL A 247 -0.57 -15.02 9.73
CA VAL A 247 -1.23 -14.07 8.85
C VAL A 247 -2.73 -14.35 8.76
N GLN A 248 -3.16 -15.57 8.43
CA GLN A 248 -4.57 -15.92 8.24
C GLN A 248 -5.42 -15.78 9.52
N ARG A 249 -4.80 -15.89 10.71
CA ARG A 249 -5.48 -15.67 12.00
C ARG A 249 -5.61 -14.19 12.39
N TRP A 250 -5.08 -13.27 11.58
CA TRP A 250 -5.19 -11.85 11.84
C TRP A 250 -6.53 -11.30 11.32
N CYS A 251 -7.21 -10.46 12.10
CA CYS A 251 -8.52 -9.93 11.72
C CYS A 251 -8.51 -9.02 10.48
N PHE A 252 -7.34 -8.54 10.08
CA PHE A 252 -7.15 -7.73 8.86
C PHE A 252 -6.44 -8.50 7.74
N TYR A 253 -6.36 -9.83 7.84
CA TYR A 253 -5.90 -10.65 6.72
C TYR A 253 -6.75 -10.37 5.48
N SER A 254 -6.08 -9.99 4.40
CA SER A 254 -6.74 -9.57 3.17
C SER A 254 -5.81 -9.81 1.99
N PRO A 255 -5.94 -10.94 1.27
CA PRO A 255 -5.13 -11.21 0.10
C PRO A 255 -5.59 -10.33 -1.09
N PRO A 256 -4.76 -10.15 -2.14
CA PRO A 256 -5.04 -9.26 -3.28
C PRO A 256 -6.40 -9.43 -3.97
N GLU A 257 -7.00 -10.61 -3.89
CA GLU A 257 -8.32 -10.93 -4.43
C GLU A 257 -9.47 -10.26 -3.65
N HIS A 258 -9.24 -9.97 -2.38
CA HIS A 258 -10.22 -9.40 -1.45
C HIS A 258 -9.63 -8.23 -0.65
N PRO A 259 -9.22 -7.13 -1.31
CA PRO A 259 -8.55 -6.01 -0.64
C PRO A 259 -9.48 -5.33 0.36
N LEU A 260 -8.91 -4.88 1.49
CA LEU A 260 -9.61 -4.01 2.42
C LEU A 260 -9.88 -2.65 1.78
N CYS A 261 -11.15 -2.31 1.61
CA CYS A 261 -11.52 -0.96 1.21
C CYS A 261 -11.41 -0.03 2.43
N ILE A 262 -10.45 0.90 2.41
CA ILE A 262 -10.26 1.92 3.45
C ILE A 262 -10.89 3.20 2.92
N ASP A 263 -12.14 3.44 3.31
CA ASP A 263 -12.98 4.52 2.82
C ASP A 263 -13.59 5.32 3.98
N LEU A 264 -12.72 5.91 4.79
CA LEU A 264 -13.10 6.53 6.06
C LEU A 264 -14.05 7.73 5.82
N PRO A 265 -15.20 7.81 6.53
CA PRO A 265 -16.03 9.00 6.47
C PRO A 265 -15.30 10.20 7.06
N ALA A 266 -15.58 11.40 6.58
CA ALA A 266 -15.17 12.63 7.26
C ALA A 266 -16.04 12.82 8.51
N LEU A 267 -15.43 12.77 9.70
CA LEU A 267 -16.12 12.90 10.97
C LEU A 267 -15.53 14.05 11.80
N SER A 268 -16.41 14.81 12.44
CA SER A 268 -16.05 15.66 13.57
C SER A 268 -15.68 14.82 14.79
N SER A 269 -14.99 15.43 15.76
CA SER A 269 -14.63 14.75 17.01
C SER A 269 -15.85 14.22 17.77
N LEU A 270 -16.97 14.96 17.75
CA LEU A 270 -18.19 14.55 18.45
C LEU A 270 -18.91 13.40 17.72
N GLU A 271 -18.97 13.43 16.38
CA GLU A 271 -19.52 12.33 15.59
C GLU A 271 -18.73 11.05 15.83
N ARG A 272 -17.38 11.12 15.76
CA ARG A 272 -16.51 9.99 16.09
C ARG A 272 -16.76 9.44 17.48
N LEU A 273 -16.72 10.28 18.52
CA LEU A 273 -16.96 9.84 19.90
C LEU A 273 -18.36 9.23 20.06
N THR A 274 -19.35 9.75 19.35
CA THR A 274 -20.70 9.20 19.33
C THR A 274 -20.71 7.81 18.69
N MET A 275 -20.01 7.62 17.58
CA MET A 275 -19.89 6.31 16.93
C MET A 275 -19.12 5.29 17.78
N GLU A 276 -18.07 5.70 18.50
CA GLU A 276 -17.29 4.81 19.38
C GLU A 276 -18.06 4.38 20.64
N SER A 277 -18.93 5.26 21.16
CA SER A 277 -19.63 5.04 22.44
C SER A 277 -21.03 4.41 22.30
N ASN A 278 -21.52 4.17 21.08
CA ASN A 278 -22.88 3.68 20.84
C ASN A 278 -22.90 2.52 19.85
N THR A 279 -23.55 1.42 20.24
CA THR A 279 -23.76 0.25 19.37
C THR A 279 -24.72 0.52 18.21
N ASN A 280 -25.63 1.50 18.35
CA ASN A 280 -26.51 1.97 17.27
C ASN A 280 -26.17 3.41 16.88
N ALA A 281 -24.94 3.61 16.42
CA ALA A 281 -24.40 4.92 16.05
C ALA A 281 -25.27 5.63 14.99
N ARG A 282 -25.85 4.88 14.04
CA ARG A 282 -26.70 5.40 12.96
C ARG A 282 -27.96 6.07 13.49
N GLU A 283 -28.66 5.43 14.43
CA GLU A 283 -29.81 6.04 15.11
C GLU A 283 -29.39 7.23 15.97
N ARG A 284 -28.24 7.13 16.66
CA ARG A 284 -27.79 8.16 17.59
C ARG A 284 -27.37 9.46 16.91
N LEU A 285 -26.71 9.37 15.74
CA LEU A 285 -26.39 10.55 14.94
C LEU A 285 -27.66 11.20 14.37
N GLY A 286 -28.65 10.40 13.95
CA GLY A 286 -29.91 10.90 13.41
C GLY A 286 -29.82 11.48 11.98
N PHE A 287 -28.70 11.27 11.30
CA PHE A 287 -28.48 11.67 9.90
C PHE A 287 -27.58 10.67 9.17
N GLN A 288 -27.57 10.79 7.83
CA GLN A 288 -26.74 9.96 6.95
C GLN A 288 -25.37 10.61 6.76
N LEU A 289 -24.33 9.79 6.73
CA LEU A 289 -22.99 10.21 6.32
C LEU A 289 -22.86 10.02 4.80
N PRO A 290 -22.16 10.92 4.10
CA PRO A 290 -21.99 10.80 2.65
C PRO A 290 -21.10 9.61 2.29
N GLU A 291 -21.49 8.86 1.26
CA GLU A 291 -20.63 7.85 0.63
C GLU A 291 -19.54 8.50 -0.22
N SER A 292 -18.38 7.85 -0.28
CA SER A 292 -17.29 8.23 -1.16
C SER A 292 -17.45 7.60 -2.55
N LYS A 293 -16.51 7.89 -3.45
CA LYS A 293 -16.43 7.26 -4.78
C LYS A 293 -16.09 5.77 -4.74
N LEU A 294 -15.58 5.26 -3.61
CA LEU A 294 -15.37 3.83 -3.40
C LEU A 294 -16.67 3.14 -2.94
N GLY A 295 -17.58 3.88 -2.32
CA GLY A 295 -18.98 3.49 -2.14
C GLY A 295 -19.21 2.51 -1.00
N GLU A 296 -18.34 2.51 0.01
CA GLU A 296 -18.54 1.70 1.22
C GLU A 296 -19.52 2.39 2.20
N ASP A 297 -20.22 1.61 3.02
CA ASP A 297 -21.05 2.18 4.09
C ASP A 297 -20.12 2.83 5.14
N PRO A 298 -20.24 4.16 5.36
CA PRO A 298 -19.36 4.88 6.28
C PRO A 298 -19.41 4.37 7.73
N PHE A 299 -20.54 3.80 8.17
CA PHE A 299 -20.68 3.23 9.51
C PHE A 299 -19.94 1.90 9.64
N GLU A 300 -20.05 1.03 8.63
CA GLU A 300 -19.36 -0.26 8.61
C GLU A 300 -17.83 -0.08 8.52
N VAL A 301 -17.38 0.85 7.66
CA VAL A 301 -15.96 1.19 7.55
C VAL A 301 -15.43 1.75 8.88
N PHE A 302 -16.20 2.63 9.53
CA PHE A 302 -15.82 3.14 10.83
C PHE A 302 -15.70 2.03 11.88
N GLU A 303 -16.71 1.16 12.00
CA GLU A 303 -16.69 0.04 12.94
C GLU A 303 -15.48 -0.89 12.71
N LYS A 304 -15.06 -1.06 11.45
CA LYS A 304 -13.89 -1.86 11.11
C LYS A 304 -12.56 -1.21 11.52
N PHE A 305 -12.44 0.11 11.39
CA PHE A 305 -11.15 0.81 11.51
C PHE A 305 -11.06 1.81 12.68
N TYR A 306 -12.08 1.95 13.53
CA TYR A 306 -12.12 2.98 14.59
C TYR A 306 -10.87 2.99 15.49
N ARG A 307 -10.31 1.81 15.80
CA ARG A 307 -9.12 1.65 16.65
C ARG A 307 -7.86 2.27 16.09
N ILE A 308 -7.79 2.41 14.77
CA ILE A 308 -6.64 2.97 14.04
C ILE A 308 -7.03 4.25 13.28
N TYR A 309 -8.23 4.79 13.54
CA TYR A 309 -8.71 6.01 12.93
C TYR A 309 -7.84 7.19 13.39
N PRO A 310 -7.21 7.93 12.45
CA PRO A 310 -6.22 8.95 12.79
C PRO A 310 -6.86 10.12 13.55
N HIS A 311 -6.10 10.71 14.47
CA HIS A 311 -6.50 11.92 15.19
C HIS A 311 -5.54 13.06 14.84
N PHE A 312 -6.05 14.08 14.16
CA PHE A 312 -5.27 15.27 13.84
C PHE A 312 -5.68 16.40 14.77
N SER A 313 -4.93 16.59 15.86
CA SER A 313 -5.06 17.76 16.74
C SER A 313 -3.98 18.79 16.45
N ARG A 314 -4.34 20.06 16.65
CA ARG A 314 -3.35 21.12 16.84
C ARG A 314 -2.68 20.92 18.19
N VAL A 315 -1.36 20.85 18.21
CA VAL A 315 -0.56 20.99 19.43
C VAL A 315 -0.14 22.46 19.48
N GLU A 316 -0.56 23.19 20.50
CA GLU A 316 0.04 24.49 20.82
C GLU A 316 1.32 24.20 21.58
N LEU A 317 2.46 24.47 20.93
CA LEU A 317 3.81 24.36 21.48
C LEU A 317 4.27 25.74 21.97
#